data_AF-A0A2E5ICW6-F1
#
_entry.id   AF-A0A2E5ICW6-F1
#
_cell.length_a   1.000
_cell.length_b   1.000
_cell.length_c   1.000
_cell.angle_alpha   90.00
_cell.angle_beta   90.00
_cell.angle_gamma   90.00
#
_symmetry.space_group_name_H-M   'P 1'
#
loop_
_entity.id
_entity.type
_entity.pdbx_description
1 polymer ?
#
loop_
_entity_poly.entity_id
_entity_poly.type
_entity_poly.pdbx_seq_one_letter_code
_entity_poly.pdbx_strand_id
1 'polypeptide(L)'
;MVGKKFSAFTLLIVMLIAITGAPAAAQATDAKQPSVDNPHMHVWGTDNIGQCWTHFDRNETTSAVDGYGQKEFADNQQVDVNFNCAMSESFKSDMYLNPNGTIRVDIGIYIQSGDCTDTAECQELRISLMKGSMIVAQQEFATNTYSDEQIIWEIPVADNMTRWNKSFEEPQLQFEYSKPNPADITCVVFDCSGMFRLYYSENSDGLNTEILFPVINASDPIAVGGDDAPPSTGDSGLLPGFGLLAGVGSLAVGAVAASRQHREA
;
A
#
# COMPACT_ATOMS: atom_id res chain seq x y z
N MET A 1 30.44 -57.24 -31.60
CA MET A 1 29.00 -56.95 -31.34
C MET A 1 28.73 -57.38 -29.92
N VAL A 2 28.32 -56.57 -28.94
CA VAL A 2 27.72 -55.22 -28.90
C VAL A 2 28.21 -54.58 -27.58
N GLY A 3 28.57 -53.30 -27.63
CA GLY A 3 29.08 -52.54 -26.49
C GLY A 3 27.98 -52.13 -25.52
N LYS A 4 28.24 -52.30 -24.23
CA LYS A 4 27.59 -51.58 -23.12
C LYS A 4 27.81 -50.08 -23.29
N LYS A 5 26.74 -49.27 -23.42
CA LYS A 5 26.78 -47.83 -23.15
C LYS A 5 25.46 -47.32 -22.55
N PHE A 6 25.62 -46.76 -21.35
CA PHE A 6 24.96 -45.58 -20.80
C PHE A 6 23.44 -45.58 -20.56
N SER A 7 23.12 -45.88 -19.29
CA SER A 7 22.12 -45.16 -18.51
C SER A 7 22.43 -43.64 -18.49
N ALA A 8 21.40 -42.84 -18.19
CA ALA A 8 21.41 -41.39 -18.00
C ALA A 8 21.39 -40.53 -19.28
N PHE A 9 20.23 -40.50 -19.96
CA PHE A 9 19.79 -39.30 -20.66
C PHE A 9 18.51 -38.76 -19.98
N THR A 10 18.79 -37.80 -19.10
CA THR A 10 18.11 -36.51 -19.06
C THR A 10 16.64 -36.49 -18.67
N LEU A 11 16.46 -36.65 -17.36
CA LEU A 11 15.58 -35.88 -16.47
C LEU A 11 15.78 -34.33 -16.61
N LEU A 12 16.14 -33.81 -17.78
CA LEU A 12 16.61 -32.43 -18.02
C LEU A 12 15.62 -31.58 -18.83
N ILE A 13 14.50 -32.16 -19.28
CA ILE A 13 13.49 -31.46 -20.09
C ILE A 13 12.31 -30.95 -19.23
N VAL A 14 12.15 -31.40 -17.98
CA VAL A 14 11.07 -30.91 -17.09
C VAL A 14 11.50 -29.70 -16.24
N MET A 15 12.78 -29.29 -16.31
CA MET A 15 13.34 -28.19 -15.52
C MET A 15 13.55 -26.89 -16.33
N LEU A 16 12.79 -26.70 -17.41
CA LEU A 16 12.87 -25.49 -18.27
C LEU A 16 11.57 -24.67 -18.30
N ILE A 17 10.62 -24.98 -17.42
CA ILE A 17 9.44 -24.15 -17.18
C ILE A 17 9.38 -23.83 -15.67
N ALA A 18 10.49 -23.38 -15.11
CA ALA A 18 10.42 -22.51 -13.94
C ALA A 18 9.98 -21.15 -14.50
N ILE A 19 8.66 -20.93 -14.55
CA ILE A 19 8.10 -19.59 -14.76
C ILE A 19 8.65 -18.78 -13.58
N THR A 20 9.71 -18.00 -13.81
CA THR A 20 10.08 -16.89 -12.96
C THR A 20 9.02 -15.81 -13.16
N GLY A 21 7.79 -16.11 -12.75
CA GLY A 21 6.79 -15.13 -12.45
C GLY A 21 7.29 -14.45 -11.19
N ALA A 22 8.02 -13.36 -11.38
CA ALA A 22 8.39 -12.47 -10.29
C ALA A 22 7.14 -12.16 -9.45
N PRO A 23 7.27 -11.91 -8.14
CA PRO A 23 6.13 -11.58 -7.29
C PRO A 23 5.29 -10.40 -7.84
N ALA A 24 5.89 -9.52 -8.64
CA ALA A 24 5.22 -8.46 -9.40
C ALA A 24 4.18 -8.96 -10.44
N ALA A 25 4.36 -10.13 -11.05
CA ALA A 25 3.44 -10.65 -12.07
C ALA A 25 2.12 -11.14 -11.46
N ALA A 26 2.16 -11.73 -10.26
CA ALA A 26 0.94 -12.17 -9.56
C ALA A 26 0.08 -11.00 -9.07
N GLN A 27 0.72 -9.86 -8.81
CA GLN A 27 0.08 -8.61 -8.45
C GLN A 27 -0.55 -7.93 -9.68
N ALA A 28 0.18 -7.88 -10.80
CA ALA A 28 -0.31 -7.31 -12.06
C ALA A 28 -1.53 -8.04 -12.64
N THR A 29 -1.74 -9.31 -12.32
CA THR A 29 -2.90 -10.09 -12.80
C THR A 29 -4.11 -10.05 -11.87
N ASP A 30 -3.97 -9.52 -10.65
CA ASP A 30 -5.06 -9.42 -9.69
C ASP A 30 -5.56 -7.98 -9.62
N ALA A 31 -6.83 -7.77 -10.00
CA ALA A 31 -7.45 -6.45 -9.99
C ALA A 31 -7.45 -5.81 -8.60
N LYS A 32 -7.51 -6.60 -7.51
CA LYS A 32 -7.50 -6.03 -6.15
C LYS A 32 -6.14 -5.53 -5.70
N GLN A 33 -5.09 -5.76 -6.48
CA GLN A 33 -3.73 -5.48 -6.08
C GLN A 33 -3.11 -4.30 -6.87
N PRO A 34 -2.14 -3.57 -6.27
CA PRO A 34 -1.52 -2.45 -6.95
C PRO A 34 -0.65 -2.89 -8.11
N SER A 35 -0.61 -2.10 -9.19
CA SER A 35 0.44 -2.22 -10.20
C SER A 35 0.68 -0.89 -10.89
N VAL A 36 1.68 -0.81 -11.77
CA VAL A 36 1.90 0.38 -12.60
C VAL A 36 0.67 0.68 -13.47
N ASP A 37 -0.02 -0.36 -13.93
CA ASP A 37 -1.22 -0.24 -14.76
C ASP A 37 -2.52 -0.18 -13.92
N ASN A 38 -2.44 -0.45 -12.62
CA ASN A 38 -3.55 -0.36 -11.67
C ASN A 38 -3.15 0.39 -10.38
N PRO A 39 -2.92 1.72 -10.46
CA PRO A 39 -2.41 2.51 -9.35
C PRO A 39 -3.51 3.13 -8.45
N HIS A 40 -4.79 2.96 -8.83
CA HIS A 40 -5.94 3.54 -8.13
C HIS A 40 -6.42 2.57 -7.05
N MET A 41 -6.38 3.01 -5.79
CA MET A 41 -6.99 2.33 -4.67
C MET A 41 -8.36 2.92 -4.39
N HIS A 42 -9.37 2.07 -4.40
CA HIS A 42 -10.76 2.42 -4.19
C HIS A 42 -11.16 2.20 -2.72
N VAL A 43 -12.15 2.97 -2.26
CA VAL A 43 -12.68 2.96 -0.89
C VAL A 43 -14.12 2.49 -0.92
N TRP A 44 -14.43 1.54 -0.05
CA TRP A 44 -15.70 0.84 0.04
C TRP A 44 -16.12 0.74 1.49
N GLY A 45 -17.40 0.47 1.76
CA GLY A 45 -17.83 0.29 3.13
C GLY A 45 -19.31 -0.01 3.27
N THR A 46 -19.77 -0.07 4.52
CA THR A 46 -21.17 -0.32 4.87
C THR A 46 -21.99 0.97 4.93
N ASP A 47 -23.32 0.84 4.79
CA ASP A 47 -24.27 1.98 4.82
C ASP A 47 -24.19 2.79 6.13
N ASN A 48 -23.80 2.16 7.24
CA ASN A 48 -23.74 2.79 8.56
C ASN A 48 -22.35 3.33 8.93
N ILE A 49 -21.41 3.41 7.97
CA ILE A 49 -19.99 3.80 8.11
C ILE A 49 -19.15 2.98 9.11
N GLY A 50 -19.76 2.02 9.82
CA GLY A 50 -19.12 1.28 10.90
C GLY A 50 -18.00 0.36 10.42
N GLN A 51 -17.95 0.04 9.13
CA GLN A 51 -16.87 -0.70 8.49
C GLN A 51 -16.59 -0.09 7.11
N CYS A 52 -15.32 0.15 6.82
CA CYS A 52 -14.85 0.48 5.49
C CYS A 52 -13.54 -0.25 5.18
N TRP A 53 -13.30 -0.47 3.89
CA TRP A 53 -12.13 -1.19 3.39
C TRP A 53 -11.67 -0.60 2.06
N THR A 54 -10.47 -0.98 1.64
CA THR A 54 -9.89 -0.56 0.37
C THR A 54 -9.36 -1.74 -0.44
N HIS A 55 -9.27 -1.55 -1.76
CA HIS A 55 -8.53 -2.41 -2.69
C HIS A 55 -8.36 -1.70 -4.03
N PHE A 56 -7.56 -2.25 -4.94
CA PHE A 56 -7.28 -1.65 -6.24
C PHE A 56 -8.27 -2.05 -7.35
N ASP A 57 -9.24 -2.93 -7.07
CA ASP A 57 -10.29 -3.24 -8.05
C ASP A 57 -11.32 -2.10 -8.05
N ARG A 58 -11.72 -1.67 -9.24
CA ARG A 58 -12.73 -0.62 -9.43
C ARG A 58 -14.15 -1.11 -9.13
N ASN A 59 -14.35 -2.42 -9.06
CA ASN A 59 -15.66 -3.01 -8.79
C ASN A 59 -15.69 -3.64 -7.40
N GLU A 60 -16.80 -3.42 -6.69
CA GLU A 60 -17.11 -4.06 -5.42
C GLU A 60 -18.60 -4.45 -5.43
N THR A 61 -18.95 -5.56 -4.81
CA THR A 61 -20.33 -6.05 -4.76
C THR A 61 -20.91 -6.05 -3.35
N THR A 62 -20.06 -5.83 -2.35
CA THR A 62 -20.41 -5.90 -0.93
C THR A 62 -20.44 -4.53 -0.25
N SER A 63 -20.12 -3.47 -1.00
CA SER A 63 -20.23 -2.07 -0.55
C SER A 63 -21.69 -1.63 -0.44
N ALA A 64 -21.89 -0.49 0.21
CA ALA A 64 -23.17 0.19 0.33
C ALA A 64 -23.84 0.43 -1.02
N VAL A 65 -25.13 0.07 -1.13
CA VAL A 65 -25.89 0.14 -2.39
C VAL A 65 -26.06 1.59 -2.87
N ASP A 66 -26.22 2.51 -1.92
CA ASP A 66 -26.32 3.94 -2.22
C ASP A 66 -24.95 4.59 -2.51
N GLY A 67 -23.87 3.82 -2.34
CA GLY A 67 -22.50 4.27 -2.59
C GLY A 67 -21.94 5.20 -1.52
N TYR A 68 -22.52 5.23 -0.32
CA TYR A 68 -21.99 5.96 0.83
C TYR A 68 -22.29 5.26 2.16
N GLY A 69 -21.47 5.53 3.16
CA GLY A 69 -21.74 5.20 4.55
C GLY A 69 -22.05 6.46 5.34
N GLN A 70 -23.08 6.42 6.18
CA GLN A 70 -23.45 7.55 7.03
C GLN A 70 -23.70 7.14 8.48
N LYS A 71 -23.41 8.07 9.39
CA LYS A 71 -23.74 7.98 10.81
C LYS A 71 -24.47 9.25 11.22
N GLU A 72 -25.65 9.05 11.78
CA GLU A 72 -26.45 10.12 12.38
C GLU A 72 -26.19 10.18 13.89
N PHE A 73 -26.23 11.40 14.42
CA PHE A 73 -25.97 11.72 15.82
C PHE A 73 -27.19 12.43 16.39
N ALA A 74 -27.75 11.88 17.47
CA ALA A 74 -28.96 12.42 18.06
C ALA A 74 -28.74 13.84 18.60
N ASP A 75 -29.81 14.62 18.74
CA ASP A 75 -29.76 15.99 19.25
C ASP A 75 -28.93 16.12 20.53
N ASN A 76 -28.17 17.23 20.62
CA ASN A 76 -27.26 17.53 21.73
C ASN A 76 -26.08 16.54 21.89
N GLN A 77 -25.82 15.69 20.89
CA GLN A 77 -24.58 14.92 20.83
C GLN A 77 -23.51 15.67 20.04
N GLN A 78 -22.28 15.17 20.13
CA GLN A 78 -21.18 15.59 19.29
C GLN A 78 -21.14 14.69 18.06
N VAL A 79 -20.97 15.29 16.88
CA VAL A 79 -20.66 14.60 15.63
C VAL A 79 -19.22 14.13 15.73
N ASP A 80 -19.06 12.91 16.21
CA ASP A 80 -17.77 12.32 16.53
C ASP A 80 -17.54 11.02 15.75
N VAL A 81 -16.53 11.06 14.89
CA VAL A 81 -16.08 9.91 14.11
C VAL A 81 -14.58 9.71 14.28
N ASN A 82 -14.21 8.45 14.47
CA ASN A 82 -12.84 7.97 14.40
C ASN A 82 -12.89 6.54 13.84
N PHE A 83 -12.52 6.39 12.58
CA PHE A 83 -12.52 5.09 11.91
C PHE A 83 -11.42 5.02 10.86
N ASN A 84 -11.06 3.81 10.47
CA ASN A 84 -10.04 3.53 9.46
C ASN A 84 -10.60 2.65 8.35
N CYS A 85 -10.24 2.99 7.12
CA CYS A 85 -10.45 2.14 5.94
C CYS A 85 -9.13 1.45 5.62
N ALA A 86 -9.07 0.16 5.87
CA ALA A 86 -7.88 -0.65 5.65
C ALA A 86 -8.01 -1.52 4.40
N MET A 87 -6.87 -1.89 3.80
CA MET A 87 -6.84 -2.87 2.71
C MET A 87 -7.57 -4.15 3.09
N SER A 88 -8.51 -4.57 2.25
CA SER A 88 -9.33 -5.78 2.46
C SER A 88 -8.51 -7.07 2.35
N GLU A 89 -7.43 -7.04 1.56
CA GLU A 89 -6.52 -8.16 1.34
C GLU A 89 -5.07 -7.68 1.44
N SER A 90 -4.20 -8.48 2.06
CA SER A 90 -2.76 -8.16 2.12
C SER A 90 -2.13 -8.12 0.72
N PHE A 91 -1.04 -7.36 0.60
CA PHE A 91 -0.33 -7.32 -0.67
C PHE A 91 0.27 -8.69 -1.04
N LYS A 92 0.26 -9.02 -2.33
CA LYS A 92 0.92 -10.23 -2.86
C LYS A 92 2.42 -10.05 -2.99
N SER A 93 2.87 -8.81 -3.20
CA SER A 93 4.27 -8.36 -3.30
C SER A 93 4.40 -6.96 -2.69
N ASP A 94 5.61 -6.50 -2.42
CA ASP A 94 5.82 -5.11 -2.02
C ASP A 94 5.38 -4.15 -3.13
N MET A 95 4.84 -3.00 -2.73
CA MET A 95 4.54 -1.87 -3.62
C MET A 95 5.64 -0.82 -3.49
N TYR A 96 6.13 -0.32 -4.62
CA TYR A 96 7.16 0.71 -4.69
C TYR A 96 6.60 1.96 -5.35
N LEU A 97 6.88 3.12 -4.75
CA LEU A 97 6.41 4.42 -5.22
C LEU A 97 7.58 5.21 -5.84
N ASN A 98 7.28 6.04 -6.84
CA ASN A 98 8.24 7.01 -7.36
C ASN A 98 8.59 8.02 -6.26
N PRO A 99 9.87 8.16 -5.83
CA PRO A 99 10.28 9.12 -4.81
C PRO A 99 10.03 10.58 -5.21
N ASN A 100 9.94 10.87 -6.51
CA ASN A 100 9.59 12.20 -7.03
C ASN A 100 8.10 12.32 -7.39
N GLY A 101 7.29 11.33 -7.03
CA GLY A 101 5.86 11.30 -7.31
C GLY A 101 5.03 11.97 -6.22
N THR A 102 3.73 12.02 -6.48
CA THR A 102 2.73 12.53 -5.54
C THR A 102 1.64 11.46 -5.38
N ILE A 103 1.32 11.12 -4.14
CA ILE A 103 0.11 10.35 -3.82
C ILE A 103 -1.04 11.35 -3.80
N ARG A 104 -2.12 11.06 -4.53
CA ARG A 104 -3.32 11.91 -4.54
C ARG A 104 -4.47 11.18 -3.89
N VAL A 105 -5.07 11.81 -2.88
CA VAL A 105 -6.20 11.31 -2.12
C VAL A 105 -7.40 12.20 -2.45
N ASP A 106 -8.37 11.65 -3.15
CA ASP A 106 -9.64 12.30 -3.45
C ASP A 106 -10.71 11.66 -2.55
N ILE A 107 -11.45 12.44 -1.76
CA ILE A 107 -12.51 11.94 -0.87
C ILE A 107 -13.76 12.80 -1.00
N GLY A 108 -14.91 12.16 -1.25
CA GLY A 108 -16.23 12.77 -1.11
C GLY A 108 -16.77 12.65 0.32
N ILE A 109 -17.20 13.77 0.90
CA ILE A 109 -17.83 13.80 2.23
C ILE A 109 -19.09 14.67 2.25
N TYR A 110 -19.93 14.43 3.25
CA TYR A 110 -20.99 15.34 3.64
C TYR A 110 -21.09 15.36 5.16
N ILE A 111 -21.11 16.56 5.76
CA ILE A 111 -21.13 16.72 7.21
C ILE A 111 -22.24 17.69 7.61
N GLN A 112 -23.06 17.32 8.58
CA GLN A 112 -23.97 18.23 9.28
C GLN A 112 -23.48 18.34 10.72
N SER A 113 -22.98 19.52 11.08
CA SER A 113 -22.51 19.83 12.43
C SER A 113 -22.69 21.33 12.69
N GLY A 114 -22.64 21.70 13.96
CA GLY A 114 -22.66 23.09 14.41
C GLY A 114 -21.25 23.67 14.51
N ASP A 115 -21.20 24.96 14.80
CA ASP A 115 -19.97 25.70 15.00
C ASP A 115 -19.31 25.35 16.34
N CYS A 116 -17.99 25.41 16.35
CA CYS A 116 -17.20 25.26 17.56
C CYS A 116 -17.41 26.44 18.51
N THR A 117 -17.59 26.13 19.79
CA THR A 117 -17.67 27.11 20.87
C THR A 117 -16.40 27.05 21.71
N ASP A 118 -16.06 28.13 22.43
CA ASP A 118 -14.86 28.20 23.28
C ASP A 118 -14.79 27.13 24.39
N THR A 119 -15.91 26.42 24.64
CA THR A 119 -16.05 25.38 25.66
C THR A 119 -16.04 23.95 25.14
N ALA A 120 -16.14 23.75 23.81
CA ALA A 120 -16.19 22.42 23.22
C ALA A 120 -14.79 21.98 22.74
N GLU A 121 -14.42 20.72 23.00
CA GLU A 121 -13.25 20.13 22.35
C GLU A 121 -13.61 19.80 20.90
N CYS A 122 -13.21 20.69 20.01
CA CYS A 122 -13.47 20.59 18.58
C CYS A 122 -12.25 20.08 17.82
N GLN A 123 -12.51 19.27 16.81
CA GLN A 123 -11.54 18.78 15.85
C GLN A 123 -12.11 18.92 14.43
N GLU A 124 -11.41 19.68 13.59
CA GLU A 124 -11.67 19.71 12.15
C GLU A 124 -11.40 18.34 11.51
N LEU A 125 -11.86 18.12 10.28
CA LEU A 125 -11.67 16.83 9.63
C LEU A 125 -10.19 16.59 9.42
N ARG A 126 -9.63 15.62 10.15
CA ARG A 126 -8.28 15.13 9.95
C ARG A 126 -8.33 13.85 9.15
N ILE A 127 -7.65 13.87 8.01
CA ILE A 127 -7.41 12.67 7.20
C ILE A 127 -5.95 12.30 7.35
N SER A 128 -5.69 11.04 7.70
CA SER A 128 -4.35 10.51 7.90
C SER A 128 -4.11 9.31 6.99
N LEU A 129 -3.04 9.37 6.19
CA LEU A 129 -2.54 8.22 5.45
C LEU A 129 -1.59 7.45 6.36
N MET A 130 -1.93 6.19 6.63
CA MET A 130 -1.17 5.29 7.48
C MET A 130 -0.47 4.22 6.66
N LYS A 131 0.72 3.83 7.12
CA LYS A 131 1.51 2.69 6.68
C LYS A 131 1.59 1.68 7.82
N GLY A 132 0.77 0.65 7.75
CA GLY A 132 0.55 -0.22 8.92
C GLY A 132 -0.01 0.59 10.09
N SER A 133 0.76 0.67 11.18
CA SER A 133 0.40 1.47 12.38
C SER A 133 1.01 2.87 12.42
N MET A 134 1.84 3.25 11.43
CA MET A 134 2.52 4.54 11.41
C MET A 134 1.75 5.54 10.55
N ILE A 135 1.47 6.73 11.09
CA ILE A 135 0.98 7.86 10.27
C ILE A 135 2.16 8.39 9.45
N VAL A 136 2.07 8.30 8.12
CA VAL A 136 3.11 8.80 7.21
C VAL A 136 2.78 10.19 6.68
N ALA A 137 1.50 10.55 6.58
CA ALA A 137 1.03 11.88 6.27
C ALA A 137 -0.32 12.14 6.95
N GLN A 138 -0.58 13.38 7.31
CA GLN A 138 -1.89 13.80 7.83
C GLN A 138 -2.14 15.27 7.47
N GLN A 139 -3.40 15.63 7.30
CA GLN A 139 -3.81 17.02 7.10
C GLN A 139 -5.20 17.26 7.70
N GLU A 140 -5.41 18.47 8.22
CA GLU A 140 -6.71 18.96 8.64
C GLU A 140 -7.36 19.76 7.52
N PHE A 141 -8.66 19.54 7.33
CA PHE A 141 -9.49 20.19 6.32
C PHE A 141 -10.63 20.91 7.00
N ALA A 142 -10.76 22.20 6.69
CA ALA A 142 -11.98 22.92 7.01
C ALA A 142 -13.08 22.36 6.10
N THR A 143 -14.18 21.90 6.69
CA THR A 143 -15.29 21.29 5.95
C THR A 143 -16.50 22.23 5.89
N ASN A 144 -17.19 22.23 4.77
CA ASN A 144 -18.46 22.93 4.62
C ASN A 144 -19.60 22.07 5.17
N THR A 145 -20.31 22.58 6.17
CA THR A 145 -21.47 21.87 6.72
C THR A 145 -22.68 21.98 5.79
N TYR A 146 -23.53 20.96 5.78
CA TYR A 146 -24.77 20.88 4.98
C TYR A 146 -24.57 20.88 3.46
N SER A 147 -23.39 20.55 2.97
CA SER A 147 -23.12 20.42 1.54
C SER A 147 -22.18 19.27 1.26
N ASP A 148 -22.35 18.65 0.10
CA ASP A 148 -21.43 17.66 -0.44
C ASP A 148 -20.12 18.35 -0.82
N GLU A 149 -19.01 17.78 -0.37
CA GLU A 149 -17.68 18.36 -0.55
C GLU A 149 -16.69 17.32 -1.08
N GLN A 150 -15.91 17.74 -2.08
CA GLN A 150 -14.79 16.99 -2.61
C GLN A 150 -13.50 17.51 -1.99
N ILE A 151 -12.87 16.68 -1.16
CA ILE A 151 -11.50 16.92 -0.69
C ILE A 151 -10.53 16.35 -1.73
N ILE A 152 -9.50 17.13 -2.05
CA ILE A 152 -8.37 16.73 -2.87
C ILE A 152 -7.11 17.02 -2.06
N TRP A 153 -6.36 15.98 -1.75
CA TRP A 153 -5.15 16.07 -0.96
C TRP A 153 -3.97 15.45 -1.71
N GLU A 154 -2.95 16.27 -1.95
CA GLU A 154 -1.73 15.86 -2.65
C GLU A 154 -0.57 15.72 -1.66
N ILE A 155 -0.01 14.52 -1.58
CA ILE A 155 1.07 14.16 -0.66
C ILE A 155 2.32 13.87 -1.48
N PRO A 156 3.38 14.68 -1.39
CA PRO A 156 4.65 14.34 -2.02
C PRO A 156 5.23 13.07 -1.38
N VAL A 157 5.73 12.14 -2.19
CA VAL A 157 6.33 10.91 -1.67
C VAL A 157 7.61 11.25 -0.90
N ALA A 158 7.66 10.82 0.36
CA ALA A 158 8.84 10.92 1.22
C ALA A 158 9.54 9.56 1.36
N ASP A 159 10.78 9.55 1.87
CA ASP A 159 11.62 8.35 1.97
C ASP A 159 10.91 7.17 2.68
N ASN A 160 10.16 7.44 3.74
CA ASN A 160 9.41 6.43 4.51
C ASN A 160 8.18 5.85 3.78
N MET A 161 7.77 6.43 2.65
CA MET A 161 6.64 6.01 1.80
C MET A 161 7.08 5.31 0.51
N THR A 162 8.38 5.24 0.22
CA THR A 162 8.90 4.73 -1.06
C THR A 162 8.67 3.22 -1.26
N ARG A 163 8.58 2.46 -0.17
CA ARG A 163 8.28 1.02 -0.16
C ARG A 163 7.18 0.72 0.84
N TRP A 164 6.17 -0.05 0.42
CA TRP A 164 5.10 -0.58 1.25
C TRP A 164 5.21 -2.10 1.27
N ASN A 165 5.61 -2.66 2.41
CA ASN A 165 5.86 -4.09 2.55
C ASN A 165 4.56 -4.90 2.53
N LYS A 166 4.65 -6.09 1.93
CA LYS A 166 3.69 -7.15 2.12
C LYS A 166 3.53 -7.53 3.61
N SER A 167 2.28 -7.63 4.07
CA SER A 167 1.82 -8.23 5.34
C SER A 167 1.66 -7.32 6.56
N PHE A 168 2.31 -6.16 6.65
CA PHE A 168 2.19 -5.31 7.85
C PHE A 168 2.19 -3.81 7.60
N GLU A 169 2.49 -3.40 6.37
CA GLU A 169 2.65 -1.99 6.01
C GLU A 169 1.67 -1.58 4.92
N GLU A 170 0.54 -2.29 4.77
CA GLU A 170 -0.50 -1.88 3.82
C GLU A 170 -1.07 -0.49 4.16
N PRO A 171 -1.48 0.28 3.14
CA PRO A 171 -2.10 1.58 3.32
C PRO A 171 -3.44 1.48 4.03
N GLN A 172 -3.65 2.41 4.96
CA GLN A 172 -4.94 2.66 5.58
C GLN A 172 -5.22 4.16 5.55
N LEU A 173 -6.48 4.51 5.41
CA LEU A 173 -6.95 5.89 5.51
C LEU A 173 -7.73 6.04 6.81
N GLN A 174 -7.28 6.92 7.69
CA GLN A 174 -7.96 7.22 8.95
C GLN A 174 -8.67 8.57 8.85
N PHE A 175 -9.88 8.60 9.38
CA PHE A 175 -10.73 9.79 9.46
C PHE A 175 -11.02 10.11 10.92
N GLU A 176 -10.80 11.36 11.30
CA GLU A 176 -11.12 11.87 12.62
C GLU A 176 -11.82 13.22 12.50
N TYR A 177 -12.95 13.37 13.18
CA TYR A 177 -13.72 14.61 13.19
C TYR A 177 -14.55 14.68 14.46
N SER A 178 -14.59 15.86 15.08
CA SER A 178 -15.38 16.06 16.30
C SER A 178 -15.90 17.49 16.38
N LYS A 179 -17.19 17.70 16.12
CA LYS A 179 -17.86 19.01 16.27
C LYS A 179 -19.23 18.86 16.92
N PRO A 180 -19.73 19.86 17.65
CA PRO A 180 -21.07 19.79 18.22
C PRO A 180 -22.13 19.59 17.13
N ASN A 181 -23.29 19.05 17.50
CA ASN A 181 -24.45 19.10 16.62
C ASN A 181 -24.87 20.55 16.34
N PRO A 182 -25.64 20.78 15.27
CA PRO A 182 -26.35 22.02 15.05
C PRO A 182 -27.15 22.42 16.29
N ALA A 183 -27.00 23.65 16.77
CA ALA A 183 -27.69 24.13 17.96
C ALA A 183 -28.11 25.59 17.78
N ASP A 184 -29.39 25.80 17.45
CA ASP A 184 -30.02 27.11 17.46
C ASP A 184 -31.44 27.05 18.05
N ILE A 185 -32.11 28.20 18.18
CA ILE A 185 -33.47 28.27 18.76
C ILE A 185 -34.53 27.57 17.89
N THR A 186 -34.23 27.31 16.62
CA THR A 186 -35.11 26.62 15.68
C THR A 186 -35.09 25.11 15.91
N CYS A 187 -34.03 24.56 16.51
CA CYS A 187 -33.92 23.15 16.93
C CYS A 187 -34.95 22.69 17.97
N VAL A 188 -35.74 23.59 18.55
CA VAL A 188 -36.88 23.23 19.43
C VAL A 188 -38.06 22.69 18.60
N VAL A 189 -38.13 23.04 17.32
CA VAL A 189 -39.23 22.70 16.40
C VAL A 189 -38.73 21.87 15.20
N PHE A 190 -37.46 22.00 14.83
CA PHE A 190 -36.82 21.28 13.73
C PHE A 190 -35.78 20.27 14.23
N ASP A 191 -35.53 19.24 13.41
CA ASP A 191 -34.49 18.24 13.65
C ASP A 191 -33.10 18.86 13.47
N CYS A 192 -32.28 18.77 14.52
CA CYS A 192 -30.90 19.26 14.55
C CYS A 192 -29.92 18.12 14.85
N SER A 193 -30.26 16.93 14.37
CA SER A 193 -29.33 15.80 14.33
C SER A 193 -28.09 16.17 13.51
N GLY A 194 -26.97 15.65 13.96
CA GLY A 194 -25.71 15.72 13.24
C GLY A 194 -25.57 14.52 12.31
N MET A 195 -24.77 14.68 11.26
CA MET A 195 -24.50 13.63 10.30
C MET A 195 -23.05 13.68 9.85
N PHE A 196 -22.44 12.51 9.72
CA PHE A 196 -21.21 12.35 8.97
C PHE A 196 -21.44 11.29 7.89
N ARG A 197 -21.17 11.63 6.64
CA ARG A 197 -21.25 10.73 5.50
C ARG A 197 -19.93 10.72 4.74
N LEU A 198 -19.46 9.52 4.42
CA LEU A 198 -18.34 9.25 3.53
C LEU A 198 -18.89 8.61 2.25
N TYR A 199 -18.63 9.22 1.11
CA TYR A 199 -18.94 8.64 -0.19
C TYR A 199 -17.88 7.60 -0.56
N TYR A 200 -18.30 6.46 -1.11
CA TYR A 200 -17.44 5.39 -1.60
C TYR A 200 -17.19 5.53 -3.11
N SER A 201 -16.27 4.74 -3.66
CA SER A 201 -15.80 4.91 -5.05
C SER A 201 -16.88 4.78 -6.13
N GLU A 202 -17.99 4.08 -5.86
CA GLU A 202 -19.10 3.89 -6.82
C GLU A 202 -20.33 4.76 -6.56
N ASN A 203 -20.19 5.83 -5.76
CA ASN A 203 -21.31 6.73 -5.48
C ASN A 203 -21.94 7.31 -6.74
N SER A 204 -23.25 7.51 -6.68
CA SER A 204 -24.04 8.07 -7.79
C SER A 204 -24.02 9.61 -7.84
N ASP A 205 -23.46 10.25 -6.81
CA ASP A 205 -23.44 11.70 -6.61
C ASP A 205 -22.31 12.39 -7.39
N GLY A 206 -21.43 11.60 -8.02
CA GLY A 206 -20.37 12.10 -8.89
C GLY A 206 -19.14 12.63 -8.15
N LEU A 207 -19.02 12.34 -6.85
CA LEU A 207 -17.81 12.60 -6.07
C LEU A 207 -16.77 11.52 -6.35
N ASN A 208 -15.49 11.87 -6.37
CA ASN A 208 -14.41 10.91 -6.49
C ASN A 208 -13.92 10.52 -5.09
N THR A 209 -13.98 9.23 -4.77
CA THR A 209 -13.35 8.69 -3.55
C THR A 209 -12.37 7.60 -3.94
N GLU A 210 -11.10 7.94 -4.03
CA GLU A 210 -10.02 7.02 -4.38
C GLU A 210 -8.65 7.61 -4.00
N ILE A 211 -7.63 6.76 -3.99
CA ILE A 211 -6.25 7.13 -3.73
C ILE A 211 -5.40 6.69 -4.91
N LEU A 212 -4.77 7.64 -5.59
CA LEU A 212 -3.82 7.39 -6.66
C LEU A 212 -2.40 7.31 -6.10
N PHE A 213 -1.77 6.16 -6.23
CA PHE A 213 -0.37 5.96 -5.86
C PHE A 213 0.55 6.07 -7.09
N PRO A 214 1.71 6.75 -7.01
CA PRO A 214 2.67 6.81 -8.12
C PRO A 214 3.51 5.52 -8.19
N VAL A 215 2.85 4.39 -8.45
CA VAL A 215 3.46 3.05 -8.44
C VAL A 215 4.48 2.91 -9.57
N ILE A 216 5.66 2.35 -9.25
CA ILE A 216 6.73 2.07 -10.22
C ILE A 216 7.08 0.60 -10.28
N ASN A 217 7.62 0.17 -11.44
CA ASN A 217 8.19 -1.16 -11.58
C ASN A 217 9.62 -1.16 -11.02
N ALA A 218 9.75 -1.46 -9.73
CA ALA A 218 11.05 -1.65 -9.11
C ALA A 218 11.47 -3.12 -9.19
N SER A 219 12.50 -3.40 -9.99
CA SER A 219 13.19 -4.70 -10.01
C SER A 219 14.31 -4.77 -8.96
N ASP A 220 14.69 -3.63 -8.37
CA ASP A 220 15.72 -3.52 -7.33
C ASP A 220 15.26 -2.56 -6.21
N PRO A 221 14.99 -3.06 -4.98
CA PRO A 221 14.58 -2.23 -3.85
C PRO A 221 15.64 -1.20 -3.43
N ILE A 222 16.92 -1.43 -3.76
CA ILE A 222 18.03 -0.53 -3.42
C ILE A 222 17.99 0.73 -4.31
N ALA A 223 17.45 0.62 -5.53
CA ALA A 223 17.33 1.75 -6.46
C ALA A 223 16.18 2.73 -6.10
N VAL A 224 15.31 2.36 -5.17
CA VAL A 224 14.11 3.14 -4.77
C VAL A 224 14.36 4.01 -3.52
N GLY A 225 15.58 3.99 -2.97
CA GLY A 225 15.99 4.93 -1.90
C GLY A 225 15.71 4.46 -0.47
N GLY A 226 15.51 3.16 -0.24
CA GLY A 226 15.40 2.59 1.11
C GLY A 226 16.70 1.91 1.54
N ASP A 227 17.34 2.42 2.60
CA ASP A 227 18.56 1.83 3.18
C ASP A 227 18.33 0.49 3.94
N ASP A 228 17.10 -0.03 3.95
CA ASP A 228 16.77 -1.30 4.61
C ASP A 228 16.60 -2.43 3.60
N ALA A 229 17.74 -2.94 3.10
CA ALA A 229 17.77 -4.24 2.45
C ALA A 229 17.29 -5.32 3.45
N PRO A 230 16.41 -6.26 3.07
CA PRO A 230 16.08 -7.41 3.90
C PRO A 230 17.37 -8.15 4.27
N PRO A 231 17.51 -8.72 5.48
CA PRO A 231 18.67 -9.55 5.79
C PRO A 231 18.69 -10.71 4.80
N SER A 232 19.63 -10.66 3.87
CA SER A 232 19.84 -11.72 2.90
C SER A 232 20.31 -12.95 3.66
N THR A 233 19.44 -13.94 3.77
CA THR A 233 19.86 -15.30 4.13
C THR A 233 20.64 -15.87 2.96
N GLY A 234 21.91 -15.52 2.89
CA GLY A 234 22.87 -15.95 1.90
C GLY A 234 24.24 -16.00 2.53
N ASP A 235 24.52 -17.11 3.20
CA ASP A 235 25.88 -17.50 3.55
C ASP A 235 26.70 -17.61 2.25
N SER A 236 27.47 -16.56 1.96
CA SER A 236 28.69 -16.54 1.14
C SER A 236 29.20 -15.11 1.14
N GLY A 237 30.07 -14.82 2.11
CA GLY A 237 30.64 -13.51 2.31
C GLY A 237 31.41 -13.00 1.09
N LEU A 238 30.98 -11.86 0.57
CA LEU A 238 31.81 -10.84 -0.10
C LEU A 238 31.11 -9.49 0.12
N LEU A 239 31.57 -8.75 1.14
CA LEU A 239 31.18 -7.36 1.39
C LEU A 239 31.64 -6.48 0.22
N PRO A 240 30.79 -5.61 -0.36
CA PRO A 240 31.22 -4.57 -1.28
C PRO A 240 31.67 -3.35 -0.46
N GLY A 241 32.91 -2.89 -0.71
CA GLY A 241 33.31 -1.54 -0.31
C GLY A 241 34.65 -1.41 0.39
N PHE A 242 35.77 -1.74 -0.26
CA PHE A 242 37.01 -0.97 -0.13
C PHE A 242 37.74 -0.99 -1.47
N GLY A 243 37.95 0.19 -2.07
CA GLY A 243 38.88 0.32 -3.17
C GLY A 243 40.30 0.03 -2.68
N LEU A 244 40.94 -1.02 -3.21
CA LEU A 244 42.39 -1.13 -3.31
C LEU A 244 42.76 -1.95 -4.55
N LEU A 245 43.42 -1.27 -5.49
CA LEU A 245 44.30 -1.87 -6.49
C LEU A 245 45.41 -2.67 -5.81
N ALA A 246 45.52 -3.97 -6.10
CA ALA A 246 46.73 -4.79 -6.11
C ALA A 246 46.35 -6.13 -6.78
N GLY A 247 46.99 -6.65 -7.82
CA GLY A 247 48.41 -6.59 -8.15
C GLY A 247 49.03 -7.97 -7.90
N VAL A 248 49.13 -8.76 -8.99
CA VAL A 248 50.09 -9.87 -9.22
C VAL A 248 49.88 -11.20 -8.48
N GLY A 249 49.95 -12.31 -9.23
CA GLY A 249 50.45 -13.59 -8.71
C GLY A 249 49.83 -14.85 -9.30
N SER A 250 50.19 -15.21 -10.53
CA SER A 250 50.03 -16.58 -11.03
C SER A 250 51.00 -17.51 -10.31
N LEU A 251 50.48 -18.56 -9.67
CA LEU A 251 51.28 -19.72 -9.25
C LEU A 251 50.66 -20.99 -9.81
N ALA A 252 51.23 -21.44 -10.93
CA ALA A 252 51.13 -22.81 -11.38
C ALA A 252 52.08 -23.66 -10.52
N VAL A 253 51.57 -24.70 -9.87
CA VAL A 253 52.40 -25.75 -9.26
C VAL A 253 52.06 -27.07 -9.95
N GLY A 254 52.90 -27.44 -10.91
CA GLY A 254 52.99 -28.79 -11.42
C GLY A 254 53.89 -29.63 -10.52
N ALA A 255 53.39 -30.77 -10.05
CA ALA A 255 54.23 -31.81 -9.47
C ALA A 255 54.43 -32.91 -10.52
N VAL A 256 55.57 -32.85 -11.21
CA VAL A 256 56.18 -33.99 -11.88
C VAL A 256 57.06 -34.69 -10.86
N ALA A 257 56.76 -35.96 -10.55
CA ALA A 257 57.74 -36.90 -10.04
C ALA A 257 57.76 -38.09 -10.98
N ALA A 258 58.83 -38.17 -11.77
CA ALA A 258 59.12 -39.26 -12.69
C ALA A 258 60.18 -40.19 -12.11
N SER A 259 60.20 -41.39 -12.69
CA SER A 259 61.25 -42.42 -12.70
C SER A 259 61.12 -43.50 -11.61
N ARG A 260 61.24 -44.80 -11.91
CA ARG A 260 61.87 -45.48 -13.05
C ARG A 260 61.09 -46.73 -13.46
N GLN A 261 61.06 -46.97 -14.78
CA GLN A 261 60.84 -48.27 -15.38
C GLN A 261 61.91 -49.27 -14.88
N HIS A 262 61.50 -50.49 -14.58
CA HIS A 262 62.31 -51.65 -14.91
C HIS A 262 61.48 -52.59 -15.79
N ARG A 263 62.14 -52.99 -16.87
CA ARG A 263 61.64 -53.65 -18.07
C ARG A 263 61.61 -55.17 -17.87
N GLU A 264 60.65 -55.80 -18.53
CA GLU A 264 60.44 -57.26 -18.63
C GLU A 264 61.64 -58.01 -19.21
N ALA A 265 61.78 -59.26 -18.76
CA ALA A 265 62.20 -60.43 -19.52
C ALA A 265 61.37 -61.63 -19.04
#